data_AF-A0A6H9H9J4-F1
#
_entry.id   AF-A0A6H9H9J4-F1
#
_cell.length_a   1.000
_cell.length_b   1.000
_cell.length_c   1.000
_cell.angle_alpha   90.00
_cell.angle_beta   90.00
_cell.angle_gamma   90.00
#
_symmetry.space_group_name_H-M   'P 1'
#
loop_
_entity.id
_entity.type
_entity.pdbx_description
1 polymer ?
#
loop_
_entity_poly.entity_id
_entity_poly.type
_entity_poly.pdbx_seq_one_letter_code
_entity_poly.pdbx_strand_id
1 'polypeptide(L)'
;MQVLDTASWVGDGDDADFFLAIERTFDLRLRSNLPWTTFGEVRDHVVAHVAAHGGGGTACATQMTFYRLRRALGFGRHVGPDAPLAPLIGDALRPVFSDLEADTDLKMPATRAGWLGIVGGSCFVIAAAILALTTLPPPSRIFAAGASAYVGLWLRHLDRRRLPRGCETIGDLARMVSEQNRGRLARDGARLTSPEIWRIIQQLAADESGIDPDLIGPETTFFRIKAQAA
;
A
#
# COMPACT_ATOMS: atom_id res chain seq x y z
N MET A 1 -7.03 -20.72 -9.17
CA MET A 1 -5.80 -20.49 -8.40
C MET A 1 -5.73 -21.56 -7.33
N GLN A 2 -4.59 -22.24 -7.18
CA GLN A 2 -4.41 -23.25 -6.13
C GLN A 2 -4.00 -22.52 -4.83
N VAL A 3 -4.80 -22.71 -3.78
CA VAL A 3 -4.52 -22.21 -2.43
C VAL A 3 -3.44 -23.10 -1.81
N LEU A 4 -2.54 -22.54 -1.02
CA LEU A 4 -1.49 -23.29 -0.33
C LEU A 4 -2.06 -24.01 0.90
N ASP A 5 -1.67 -25.28 1.09
CA ASP A 5 -2.07 -26.06 2.27
C ASP A 5 -1.32 -25.62 3.54
N THR A 6 -0.09 -25.08 3.40
CA THR A 6 0.74 -24.64 4.53
C THR A 6 1.60 -23.43 4.14
N ALA A 7 1.71 -22.42 5.03
CA ALA A 7 2.63 -21.29 4.89
C ALA A 7 4.09 -21.64 5.27
N SER A 8 4.33 -22.82 5.82
CA SER A 8 5.66 -23.39 6.14
C SER A 8 6.52 -22.57 7.11
N TRP A 9 5.90 -21.95 8.11
CA TRP A 9 6.64 -21.22 9.14
C TRP A 9 7.45 -22.19 10.01
N VAL A 10 8.71 -21.83 10.25
CA VAL A 10 9.69 -22.71 10.92
C VAL A 10 9.57 -22.63 12.45
N GLY A 11 8.87 -21.62 12.98
CA GLY A 11 8.70 -21.39 14.42
C GLY A 11 9.96 -20.86 15.09
N ASP A 12 10.78 -20.12 14.34
CA ASP A 12 12.01 -19.46 14.76
C ASP A 12 11.82 -17.98 15.15
N GLY A 13 10.59 -17.45 15.08
CA GLY A 13 10.23 -16.08 15.47
C GLY A 13 9.23 -15.40 14.54
N ASP A 14 9.14 -15.84 13.27
CA ASP A 14 8.26 -15.24 12.25
C ASP A 14 6.77 -15.35 12.62
N ASP A 15 6.39 -16.39 13.35
CA ASP A 15 5.04 -16.59 13.88
C ASP A 15 4.71 -15.57 14.97
N ALA A 16 5.66 -15.28 15.86
CA ALA A 16 5.49 -14.30 16.92
C ALA A 16 5.35 -12.88 16.35
N ASP A 17 6.14 -12.52 15.34
CA ASP A 17 6.08 -11.21 14.70
C ASP A 17 4.75 -10.99 13.96
N PHE A 18 4.24 -12.02 13.26
CA PHE A 18 2.91 -11.97 12.66
C PHE A 18 1.80 -11.78 13.69
N PHE A 19 1.79 -12.57 14.77
CA PHE A 19 0.77 -12.45 15.81
C PHE A 19 0.84 -11.07 16.46
N LEU A 20 2.05 -10.57 16.72
CA LEU A 20 2.28 -9.26 17.30
C LEU A 20 1.86 -8.12 16.33
N ALA A 21 2.01 -8.33 15.02
CA ALA A 21 1.49 -7.43 14.00
C ALA A 21 -0.05 -7.40 13.97
N ILE A 22 -0.71 -8.55 14.14
CA ILE A 22 -2.18 -8.62 14.28
C ILE A 22 -2.63 -7.94 15.58
N GLU A 23 -2.00 -8.25 16.71
CA GLU A 23 -2.29 -7.64 18.00
C GLU A 23 -2.20 -6.12 17.92
N ARG A 24 -1.12 -5.59 17.33
CA ARG A 24 -0.95 -4.16 17.08
C ARG A 24 -1.99 -3.58 16.13
N THR A 25 -2.37 -4.32 15.09
CA THR A 25 -3.27 -3.82 14.03
C THR A 25 -4.73 -3.75 14.48
N PHE A 26 -5.17 -4.70 15.29
CA PHE A 26 -6.56 -4.78 15.76
C PHE A 26 -6.73 -4.42 17.24
N ASP A 27 -5.67 -3.89 17.86
CA ASP A 27 -5.59 -3.54 19.29
C ASP A 27 -6.15 -4.63 20.21
N LEU A 28 -5.72 -5.86 19.95
CA LEU A 28 -6.20 -7.05 20.66
C LEU A 28 -5.01 -7.84 21.20
N ARG A 29 -5.27 -8.71 22.18
CA ARG A 29 -4.27 -9.66 22.67
C ARG A 29 -4.65 -11.07 22.22
N LEU A 30 -3.84 -11.64 21.33
CA LEU A 30 -3.86 -13.05 21.00
C LEU A 30 -3.11 -13.77 22.09
N ARG A 31 -3.82 -14.56 22.90
CA ARG A 31 -3.14 -15.37 23.89
C ARG A 31 -2.26 -16.38 23.16
N SER A 32 -0.95 -16.32 23.39
CA SER A 32 0.07 -17.22 22.85
C SER A 32 -0.07 -18.68 23.30
N ASN A 33 -1.05 -18.99 24.15
CA ASN A 33 -1.29 -20.33 24.68
C ASN A 33 -2.41 -21.09 23.96
N LEU A 34 -3.02 -20.49 22.93
CA LEU A 34 -4.03 -21.15 22.10
C LEU A 34 -3.34 -21.82 20.91
N PRO A 35 -3.63 -23.10 20.60
CA PRO A 35 -3.05 -23.79 19.47
C PRO A 35 -3.73 -23.32 18.18
N TRP A 36 -3.36 -22.13 17.70
CA TRP A 36 -3.82 -21.64 16.40
C TRP A 36 -3.20 -22.51 15.31
N THR A 37 -4.04 -23.22 14.56
CA THR A 37 -3.56 -24.14 13.52
C THR A 37 -3.73 -23.55 12.13
N THR A 38 -4.77 -22.74 11.91
CA THR A 38 -5.10 -22.16 10.60
C THR A 38 -5.28 -20.64 10.63
N PHE A 39 -5.05 -19.99 9.49
CA PHE A 39 -5.34 -18.56 9.34
C PHE A 39 -6.84 -18.24 9.52
N GLY A 40 -7.73 -19.19 9.20
CA GLY A 40 -9.17 -19.07 9.41
C GLY A 40 -9.56 -18.93 10.88
N GLU A 41 -8.94 -19.69 11.79
CA GLU A 41 -9.19 -19.59 13.23
C GLU A 41 -8.79 -18.22 13.78
N VAL A 42 -7.65 -17.68 13.32
CA VAL A 42 -7.20 -16.34 13.68
C VAL A 42 -8.16 -15.29 13.16
N ARG A 43 -8.61 -15.40 11.90
CA ARG A 43 -9.64 -14.52 11.33
C ARG A 43 -10.90 -14.53 12.19
N ASP A 44 -11.42 -15.71 12.51
CA ASP A 44 -12.69 -15.83 13.23
C ASP A 44 -12.58 -15.25 14.64
N HIS A 45 -11.42 -15.42 15.30
CA HIS A 45 -11.15 -14.79 16.58
C HIS A 45 -11.04 -13.27 16.48
N VAL A 46 -10.35 -12.73 15.47
CA VAL A 46 -10.25 -11.28 15.23
C VAL A 46 -11.63 -10.70 14.91
N VAL A 47 -12.42 -11.35 14.07
CA VAL A 47 -13.80 -10.95 13.74
C VAL A 47 -14.68 -10.95 14.99
N ALA A 48 -14.61 -12.01 15.81
CA ALA A 48 -15.34 -12.09 17.07
C ALA A 48 -14.89 -11.02 18.07
N HIS A 49 -13.59 -10.75 18.15
CA HIS A 49 -13.04 -9.72 19.02
C HIS A 49 -13.48 -8.32 18.59
N VAL A 50 -13.37 -7.99 17.30
CA VAL A 50 -13.84 -6.72 16.72
C VAL A 50 -15.36 -6.59 16.88
N ALA A 51 -16.14 -7.68 16.77
CA ALA A 51 -17.58 -7.65 17.02
C ALA A 51 -17.91 -7.44 18.52
N ALA A 52 -17.14 -8.04 19.44
CA ALA A 52 -17.39 -8.02 20.87
C ALA A 52 -16.88 -6.76 21.58
N HIS A 53 -15.73 -6.22 21.16
CA HIS A 53 -15.08 -5.03 21.75
C HIS A 53 -15.22 -3.78 20.88
N GLY A 54 -15.69 -3.92 19.63
CA GLY A 54 -15.58 -2.90 18.57
C GLY A 54 -16.86 -2.66 17.78
N GLY A 55 -18.04 -2.76 18.41
CA GLY A 55 -19.14 -1.91 17.99
C GLY A 55 -18.80 -0.44 18.26
N GLY A 56 -17.96 0.23 17.44
CA GLY A 56 -17.52 1.57 17.82
C GLY A 56 -16.70 2.41 16.86
N GLY A 57 -16.28 1.92 15.69
CA GLY A 57 -15.98 2.83 14.60
C GLY A 57 -17.28 3.36 14.00
N THR A 58 -17.72 4.57 14.35
CA THR A 58 -18.93 5.16 13.74
C THR A 58 -18.68 5.63 12.29
N ALA A 59 -17.42 5.75 11.89
CA ALA A 59 -17.02 6.30 10.62
C ALA A 59 -16.49 5.23 9.67
N CYS A 60 -17.02 5.23 8.45
CA CYS A 60 -16.47 4.47 7.33
C CYS A 60 -15.00 4.85 7.12
N ALA A 61 -14.11 3.87 6.88
CA ALA A 61 -12.68 4.11 6.63
C ALA A 61 -12.46 5.16 5.53
N THR A 62 -13.23 5.06 4.44
CA THR A 62 -13.23 6.04 3.34
C THR A 62 -13.64 7.43 3.80
N GLN A 63 -14.62 7.53 4.71
CA GLN A 63 -15.10 8.79 5.24
C GLN A 63 -14.08 9.43 6.21
N MET A 64 -13.42 8.63 7.06
CA MET A 64 -12.31 9.12 7.89
C MET A 64 -11.17 9.67 7.03
N THR A 65 -10.76 8.91 6.02
CA THR A 65 -9.73 9.31 5.06
C THR A 65 -10.13 10.57 4.31
N PHE A 66 -11.38 10.66 3.85
CA PHE A 66 -11.91 11.85 3.19
C PHE A 66 -11.77 13.09 4.07
N TYR A 67 -12.17 13.02 5.35
CA TYR A 67 -12.07 14.16 6.25
C TYR A 67 -10.63 14.54 6.58
N ARG A 68 -9.72 13.56 6.71
CA ARG A 68 -8.28 13.82 6.90
C ARG A 68 -7.68 14.50 5.68
N LEU A 69 -7.94 13.98 4.48
CA LEU A 69 -7.49 14.58 3.22
C LEU A 69 -8.07 15.99 3.04
N ARG A 70 -9.37 16.17 3.29
CA ARG A 70 -10.03 17.48 3.17
C ARG A 70 -9.42 18.50 4.13
N ARG A 71 -9.07 18.09 5.36
CA ARG A 71 -8.43 18.95 6.36
C ARG A 71 -6.99 19.30 5.96
N ALA A 72 -6.19 18.31 5.57
CA ALA A 72 -4.81 18.52 5.17
C ALA A 72 -4.69 19.40 3.91
N LEU A 73 -5.62 19.25 2.97
CA LEU A 73 -5.71 20.11 1.77
C LEU A 73 -6.31 21.49 2.04
N GLY A 74 -6.74 21.80 3.28
CA GLY A 74 -7.33 23.09 3.64
C GLY A 74 -8.68 23.38 2.96
N PHE A 75 -9.37 22.36 2.46
CA PHE A 75 -10.65 22.54 1.76
C PHE A 75 -11.78 22.90 2.74
N GLY A 76 -12.60 23.87 2.34
CA GLY A 76 -13.77 24.30 3.10
C GLY A 76 -14.84 23.22 3.24
N ARG A 77 -15.78 23.41 4.18
CA ARG A 77 -16.87 22.45 4.47
C ARG A 77 -17.77 22.15 3.26
N HIS A 78 -17.78 23.02 2.25
CA HIS A 78 -18.58 22.90 1.02
C HIS A 78 -17.99 21.92 0.00
N VAL A 79 -16.75 21.48 0.17
CA VAL A 79 -16.14 20.50 -0.72
C VAL A 79 -16.59 19.10 -0.30
N GLY A 80 -17.40 18.48 -1.16
CA GLY A 80 -17.92 17.13 -1.02
C GLY A 80 -17.02 16.07 -1.66
N PRO A 81 -17.34 14.77 -1.48
CA PRO A 81 -16.57 13.66 -2.06
C PRO A 81 -16.55 13.68 -3.59
N ASP A 82 -17.62 14.14 -4.23
CA ASP A 82 -17.73 14.21 -5.70
C ASP A 82 -16.98 15.42 -6.30
N ALA A 83 -16.33 16.23 -5.48
CA ALA A 83 -15.62 17.40 -5.97
C ALA A 83 -14.39 16.98 -6.80
N PRO A 84 -14.20 17.59 -7.99
CA PRO A 84 -13.12 17.24 -8.89
C PRO A 84 -11.78 17.58 -8.27
N LEU A 85 -10.87 16.60 -8.25
CA LEU A 85 -9.59 16.69 -7.55
C LEU A 85 -8.57 17.57 -8.30
N ALA A 86 -8.56 17.48 -9.62
CA ALA A 86 -7.62 18.18 -10.49
C ALA A 86 -7.63 19.72 -10.32
N PRO A 87 -8.78 20.42 -10.34
CA PRO A 87 -8.80 21.87 -10.12
C PRO A 87 -8.46 22.29 -8.69
N LEU A 88 -8.59 21.37 -7.72
CA LEU A 88 -8.38 21.66 -6.30
C LEU A 88 -6.91 21.48 -5.86
N ILE A 89 -6.19 20.54 -6.46
CA ILE A 89 -4.76 20.30 -6.19
C ILE A 89 -3.86 21.11 -7.14
N GLY A 90 -4.39 21.57 -8.27
CA GLY A 90 -3.65 22.32 -9.28
C GLY A 90 -2.56 21.48 -9.96
N ASP A 91 -1.55 22.16 -10.53
CA ASP A 91 -0.51 21.55 -11.36
C ASP A 91 0.58 20.80 -10.57
N ALA A 92 0.59 20.92 -9.23
CA ALA A 92 1.69 20.48 -8.36
C ALA A 92 1.34 19.22 -7.56
N LEU A 93 0.95 18.14 -8.24
CA LEU A 93 0.51 16.89 -7.62
C LEU A 93 1.56 16.21 -6.73
N ARG A 94 2.84 16.25 -7.12
CA ARG A 94 3.92 15.58 -6.39
C ARG A 94 4.21 16.19 -5.01
N PRO A 95 4.46 17.51 -4.87
CA PRO A 95 4.66 18.10 -3.55
C PRO A 95 3.42 17.95 -2.68
N VAL A 96 2.22 18.18 -3.24
CA VAL A 96 0.96 18.05 -2.48
C VAL A 96 0.77 16.64 -1.91
N PHE A 97 1.08 15.59 -2.68
CA PHE A 97 0.99 14.21 -2.17
C PHE A 97 2.05 13.92 -1.10
N SER A 98 3.25 14.50 -1.22
CA SER A 98 4.29 14.38 -0.20
C SER A 98 3.92 15.10 1.09
N ASP A 99 3.33 16.30 0.97
CA ASP A 99 2.87 17.09 2.11
C ASP A 99 1.67 16.40 2.78
N LEU A 100 0.75 15.83 1.99
CA LEU A 100 -0.35 15.03 2.51
C LEU A 100 0.12 13.78 3.25
N GLU A 101 1.14 13.09 2.73
CA GLU A 101 1.74 11.93 3.40
C GLU A 101 2.38 12.36 4.73
N ALA A 102 3.06 13.51 4.77
CA ALA A 102 3.63 14.05 6.01
C ALA A 102 2.56 14.49 7.03
N ASP A 103 1.48 15.13 6.58
CA ASP A 103 0.43 15.67 7.45
C ASP A 103 -0.56 14.62 7.95
N THR A 104 -0.91 13.66 7.10
CA THR A 104 -1.92 12.64 7.43
C THR A 104 -1.30 11.34 7.91
N ASP A 105 0.01 11.16 7.70
CA ASP A 105 0.74 9.92 7.95
C ASP A 105 0.06 8.72 7.25
N LEU A 106 -0.59 8.97 6.11
CA LEU A 106 -1.22 7.96 5.27
C LEU A 106 -0.39 7.78 4.01
N LYS A 107 -0.14 6.53 3.63
CA LYS A 107 0.53 6.18 2.39
C LYS A 107 -0.31 6.64 1.20
N MET A 108 0.25 7.46 0.33
CA MET A 108 -0.45 8.00 -0.83
C MET A 108 -0.32 7.10 -2.06
N PRO A 109 -1.36 6.99 -2.91
CA PRO A 109 -1.28 6.18 -4.12
C PRO A 109 -0.24 6.75 -5.10
N ALA A 110 0.47 5.86 -5.78
CA ALA A 110 1.50 6.24 -6.74
C ALA A 110 0.92 7.09 -7.89
N THR A 111 1.33 8.35 -7.95
CA THR A 111 1.03 9.28 -9.06
C THR A 111 1.65 8.78 -10.37
N ARG A 112 0.95 8.96 -11.49
CA ARG A 112 1.42 8.51 -12.81
C ARG A 112 2.41 9.52 -13.41
N ALA A 113 3.45 9.04 -14.07
CA ALA A 113 4.32 9.91 -14.88
C ALA A 113 3.50 10.57 -15.99
N GLY A 114 3.68 11.88 -16.17
CA GLY A 114 3.17 12.59 -17.33
C GLY A 114 3.97 12.25 -18.58
N TRP A 115 3.59 12.86 -19.69
CA TRP A 115 4.29 12.66 -20.97
C TRP A 115 5.76 13.10 -20.89
N LEU A 116 6.07 14.16 -20.13
CA LEU A 116 7.43 14.61 -19.87
C LEU A 116 8.24 13.57 -19.09
N GLY A 117 7.61 12.87 -18.14
CA GLY A 117 8.24 11.77 -17.40
C GLY A 117 8.54 10.56 -18.29
N ILE A 118 7.66 10.26 -19.26
CA ILE A 118 7.88 9.21 -20.26
C ILE A 118 9.04 9.58 -21.19
N VAL A 119 9.05 10.82 -21.71
CA VAL A 119 10.15 11.32 -22.56
C VAL A 119 11.46 11.36 -21.77
N GLY A 120 11.42 11.81 -20.51
CA GLY A 120 12.58 11.79 -19.63
C GLY A 120 13.11 10.37 -19.37
N GLY A 121 12.22 9.38 -19.18
CA GLY A 121 12.61 7.97 -19.11
C GLY A 121 13.26 7.45 -20.39
N SER A 122 12.79 7.93 -21.55
CA SER A 122 13.35 7.59 -22.85
C SER A 122 14.78 8.12 -23.01
N CYS A 123 15.07 9.31 -22.47
CA CYS A 123 16.43 9.87 -22.47
C CYS A 123 17.44 9.02 -21.70
N PHE A 124 17.02 8.28 -20.66
CA PHE A 124 17.89 7.32 -19.96
C PHE A 124 18.19 6.08 -20.81
N VAL A 125 17.19 5.57 -21.55
CA VAL A 125 17.41 4.48 -22.51
C VAL A 125 18.37 4.92 -23.61
N ILE A 126 18.21 6.15 -24.11
CA ILE A 126 19.12 6.75 -25.09
C ILE A 126 20.53 6.91 -24.50
N ALA A 127 20.67 7.37 -23.25
CA ALA A 127 21.97 7.47 -22.59
C ALA A 127 22.68 6.11 -22.48
N ALA A 128 21.95 5.06 -22.11
CA ALA A 128 22.47 3.69 -22.06
C ALA A 128 22.87 3.17 -23.45
N ALA A 129 22.05 3.44 -24.48
CA ALA A 129 22.35 3.11 -25.86
C ALA A 129 23.62 3.83 -26.37
N ILE A 130 23.81 5.10 -26.01
CA ILE A 130 25.03 5.86 -26.36
C ILE A 130 26.28 5.18 -25.78
N LEU A 131 26.22 4.75 -24.51
CA LEU A 131 27.35 4.08 -23.86
C LEU A 131 27.63 2.70 -24.49
N ALA A 132 26.58 1.93 -24.80
CA ALA A 132 26.69 0.54 -25.22
C ALA A 132 26.94 0.34 -26.73
N LEU A 133 26.36 1.17 -27.59
CA LEU A 133 26.23 0.90 -29.03
C LEU A 133 27.04 1.85 -29.92
N THR A 134 27.62 2.92 -29.38
CA THR A 134 28.34 3.89 -30.21
C THR A 134 29.84 3.61 -30.26
N THR A 135 30.46 3.93 -31.40
CA THR A 135 31.91 3.78 -31.65
C THR A 135 32.72 5.06 -31.37
N LEU A 136 32.07 6.11 -30.84
CA LEU A 136 32.67 7.42 -30.53
C LEU A 136 33.92 7.30 -29.63
N PRO A 137 34.81 8.28 -29.51
CA PRO A 137 35.85 8.21 -28.49
C PRO A 137 35.25 8.25 -27.05
N PRO A 138 35.86 7.60 -26.05
CA PRO A 138 35.34 7.55 -24.68
C PRO A 138 34.90 8.89 -24.07
N PRO A 139 35.66 10.00 -24.19
CA PRO A 139 35.24 11.27 -23.60
C PRO A 139 33.95 11.83 -24.21
N SER A 140 33.74 11.69 -25.53
CA SER A 140 32.52 12.19 -26.17
C SER A 140 31.31 11.28 -25.91
N ARG A 141 31.50 9.95 -25.76
CA ARG A 141 30.44 9.04 -25.34
C ARG A 141 29.92 9.37 -23.94
N ILE A 142 30.82 9.55 -22.99
CA ILE A 142 30.47 9.86 -21.60
C ILE A 142 29.75 11.20 -21.54
N PHE A 143 30.25 12.21 -22.27
CA PHE A 143 29.61 13.51 -22.31
C PHE A 143 28.21 13.45 -22.94
N ALA A 144 28.04 12.78 -24.08
CA ALA A 144 26.75 12.64 -24.75
C ALA A 144 25.73 11.84 -23.90
N ALA A 145 26.16 10.75 -23.27
CA ALA A 145 25.33 9.98 -22.36
C ALA A 145 24.95 10.79 -21.11
N GLY A 146 25.90 11.51 -20.52
CA GLY A 146 25.67 12.40 -19.38
C GLY A 146 24.71 13.53 -19.69
N ALA A 147 24.86 14.19 -20.84
CA ALA A 147 23.94 15.23 -21.32
C ALA A 147 22.51 14.67 -21.52
N SER A 148 22.38 13.49 -22.15
CA SER A 148 21.07 12.84 -22.32
C SER A 148 20.43 12.47 -20.98
N ALA A 149 21.19 11.90 -20.05
CA ALA A 149 20.69 11.57 -18.72
C ALA A 149 20.29 12.82 -17.93
N TYR A 150 21.06 13.91 -18.04
CA TYR A 150 20.75 15.18 -17.40
C TYR A 150 19.45 15.80 -17.94
N VAL A 151 19.28 15.81 -19.27
CA VAL A 151 18.02 16.26 -19.91
C VAL A 151 16.85 15.38 -19.44
N GLY A 152 17.05 14.06 -19.37
CA GLY A 152 16.03 13.14 -18.86
C GLY A 152 15.62 13.43 -17.41
N LEU A 153 16.60 13.71 -16.55
CA LEU A 153 16.39 14.06 -15.15
C LEU A 153 15.70 15.41 -14.99
N TRP A 154 16.07 16.40 -15.81
CA TRP A 154 15.45 17.72 -15.86
C TRP A 154 13.99 17.66 -16.34
N LEU A 155 13.72 16.91 -17.41
CA LEU A 155 12.35 16.68 -17.90
C LEU A 155 11.48 15.95 -16.87
N ARG A 156 12.05 14.97 -16.15
CA ARG A 156 11.35 14.29 -15.04
C ARG A 156 11.12 15.21 -13.85
N HIS A 157 11.98 16.19 -13.62
CA HIS A 157 11.78 17.21 -12.60
C HIS A 157 10.66 18.20 -13.00
N LEU A 158 10.55 18.52 -14.28
CA LEU A 158 9.46 19.33 -14.84
C LEU A 158 8.16 18.55 -15.07
N ASP A 159 8.20 17.23 -14.95
CA ASP A 159 7.04 16.37 -15.19
C ASP A 159 5.95 16.64 -14.16
N ARG A 160 4.90 17.30 -14.64
CA ARG A 160 3.63 17.44 -13.94
C ARG A 160 2.96 16.07 -13.93
N ARG A 161 3.29 15.29 -12.91
CA ARG A 161 2.71 13.96 -12.67
C ARG A 161 1.19 14.03 -12.76
N ARG A 162 0.56 12.98 -13.25
CA ARG A 162 -0.89 12.87 -13.40
C ARG A 162 -1.51 12.09 -12.25
N LEU A 163 -2.80 12.34 -12.04
CA LEU A 163 -3.61 11.57 -11.10
C LEU A 163 -3.58 10.06 -11.44
N PRO A 164 -3.70 9.18 -10.43
CA PRO A 164 -3.85 7.75 -10.65
C PRO A 164 -5.05 7.45 -11.56
N ARG A 165 -5.02 6.33 -12.29
CA ARG A 165 -6.15 5.92 -13.14
C ARG A 165 -7.40 5.70 -12.29
N GLY A 166 -8.53 6.29 -12.68
CA GLY A 166 -9.80 6.18 -11.96
C GLY A 166 -9.92 7.08 -10.72
N CYS A 167 -9.00 8.05 -10.55
CA CYS A 167 -9.05 9.03 -9.48
C CYS A 167 -9.44 10.40 -10.07
N GLU A 168 -10.74 10.69 -10.15
CA GLU A 168 -11.26 11.96 -10.68
C GLU A 168 -11.68 12.91 -9.56
N THR A 169 -12.16 12.34 -8.46
CA THR A 169 -12.71 13.08 -7.32
C THR A 169 -11.87 12.91 -6.05
N ILE A 170 -12.08 13.78 -5.05
CA ILE A 170 -11.48 13.59 -3.72
C ILE A 170 -12.00 12.29 -3.07
N GLY A 171 -13.25 11.92 -3.32
CA GLY A 171 -13.83 10.65 -2.86
C GLY A 171 -13.09 9.44 -3.41
N ASP A 172 -12.72 9.47 -4.70
CA ASP A 172 -11.92 8.39 -5.30
C ASP A 172 -10.53 8.30 -4.68
N LEU A 173 -9.88 9.44 -4.44
CA LEU A 173 -8.60 9.48 -3.74
C LEU A 173 -8.73 8.93 -2.33
N ALA A 174 -9.76 9.35 -1.58
CA ALA A 174 -10.03 8.87 -0.23
C ALA A 174 -10.27 7.36 -0.21
N ARG A 175 -10.97 6.82 -1.21
CA ARG A 175 -11.15 5.38 -1.38
C ARG A 175 -9.79 4.70 -1.61
N MET A 176 -9.01 5.13 -2.59
CA MET A 176 -7.69 4.53 -2.89
C MET A 176 -6.73 4.59 -1.69
N VAL A 177 -6.66 5.74 -1.00
CA VAL A 177 -5.84 5.90 0.21
C VAL A 177 -6.36 5.01 1.33
N SER A 178 -7.68 4.91 1.51
CA SER A 178 -8.25 4.03 2.53
C SER A 178 -7.93 2.56 2.28
N GLU A 179 -7.91 2.13 1.01
CA GLU A 179 -7.58 0.77 0.62
C GLU A 179 -6.12 0.38 0.89
N GLN A 180 -5.20 1.33 0.72
CA GLN A 180 -3.76 1.14 0.99
C GLN A 180 -3.41 1.22 2.47
N ASN A 181 -4.26 1.89 3.28
CA ASN A 181 -4.00 2.15 4.69
C ASN A 181 -5.02 1.46 5.61
N ARG A 182 -5.70 0.39 5.15
CA ARG A 182 -6.78 -0.27 5.91
C ARG A 182 -6.35 -0.72 7.30
N GLY A 183 -5.17 -1.33 7.44
CA GLY A 183 -4.64 -1.76 8.75
C GLY A 183 -4.32 -0.60 9.69
N ARG A 184 -4.00 0.59 9.17
CA ARG A 184 -3.80 1.79 9.99
C ARG A 184 -5.12 2.46 10.36
N LEU A 185 -6.06 2.51 9.42
CA LEU A 185 -7.41 3.04 9.68
C LEU A 185 -8.20 2.14 10.65
N ALA A 186 -7.92 0.84 10.66
CA ALA A 186 -8.41 -0.10 11.67
C ALA A 186 -7.97 0.31 13.07
N ARG A 187 -6.67 0.59 13.26
CA ARG A 187 -6.11 1.10 14.52
C ARG A 187 -6.73 2.43 14.95
N ASP A 188 -7.04 3.29 13.99
CA ASP A 188 -7.64 4.60 14.24
C ASP A 188 -9.17 4.57 14.45
N GLY A 189 -9.78 3.37 14.51
CA GLY A 189 -11.19 3.18 14.84
C GLY A 189 -12.13 3.20 13.63
N ALA A 190 -11.68 2.83 12.43
CA ALA A 190 -12.58 2.61 11.30
C ALA A 190 -13.38 1.31 11.46
N ARG A 191 -14.66 1.32 11.02
CA ARG A 191 -15.45 0.09 10.96
C ARG A 191 -14.89 -0.83 9.88
N LEU A 192 -14.49 -2.04 10.27
CA LEU A 192 -14.03 -3.10 9.36
C LEU A 192 -15.10 -4.17 9.18
N THR A 193 -15.28 -4.63 7.95
CA THR A 193 -16.10 -5.79 7.61
C THR A 193 -15.28 -7.08 7.68
N SER A 194 -15.93 -8.24 7.86
CA SER A 194 -15.25 -9.55 7.90
C SER A 194 -14.34 -9.82 6.68
N PRO A 195 -14.75 -9.52 5.42
CA PRO A 195 -13.87 -9.64 4.26
C PRO A 195 -12.65 -8.71 4.30
N GLU A 196 -12.80 -7.52 4.89
CA GLU A 196 -11.69 -6.57 5.01
C GLU A 196 -10.69 -7.01 6.08
N ILE A 197 -11.17 -7.56 7.19
CA ILE A 197 -10.34 -8.18 8.23
C ILE A 197 -9.52 -9.31 7.62
N TRP A 198 -10.16 -10.17 6.81
CA TRP A 198 -9.47 -11.25 6.12
C TRP A 198 -8.34 -10.75 5.21
N ARG A 199 -8.60 -9.71 4.42
CA ARG A 199 -7.58 -9.14 3.53
C ARG A 199 -6.39 -8.54 4.29
N ILE A 200 -6.63 -7.93 5.45
CA ILE A 200 -5.56 -7.41 6.32
C ILE A 200 -4.71 -8.57 6.85
N ILE A 201 -5.34 -9.65 7.31
CA ILE A 201 -4.63 -10.84 7.80
C ILE A 201 -3.79 -11.47 6.68
N GLN A 202 -4.33 -11.59 5.47
CA GLN A 202 -3.58 -12.08 4.31
C GLN A 202 -2.38 -11.19 3.98
N GLN A 203 -2.52 -9.87 4.04
CA GLN A 203 -1.41 -8.94 3.79
C GLN A 203 -0.33 -9.04 4.87
N LEU A 204 -0.70 -9.08 6.14
CA LEU A 204 0.26 -9.25 7.24
C LEU A 204 0.98 -10.60 7.13
N ALA A 205 0.26 -11.66 6.78
CA ALA A 205 0.86 -12.97 6.56
C ALA A 205 1.82 -12.97 5.36
N ALA A 206 1.46 -12.29 4.27
CA ALA A 206 2.28 -12.15 3.07
C ALA A 206 3.56 -11.34 3.33
N ASP A 207 3.47 -10.26 4.10
CA ASP A 207 4.61 -9.40 4.43
C ASP A 207 5.67 -10.16 5.25
N GLU A 208 5.25 -11.01 6.19
CA GLU A 208 6.18 -11.80 7.01
C GLU A 208 6.68 -13.07 6.29
N SER A 209 5.82 -13.74 5.52
CA SER A 209 6.18 -15.01 4.87
C SER A 209 6.75 -14.89 3.46
N GLY A 210 6.63 -13.72 2.83
CA GLY A 210 6.93 -13.51 1.41
C GLY A 210 6.01 -14.25 0.44
N ILE A 211 4.92 -14.85 0.93
CA ILE A 211 3.94 -15.60 0.13
C ILE A 211 2.91 -14.63 -0.46
N ASP A 212 2.46 -14.88 -1.69
CA ASP A 212 1.40 -14.08 -2.30
C ASP A 212 0.09 -14.18 -1.46
N PRO A 213 -0.51 -13.06 -1.05
CA PRO A 213 -1.72 -13.05 -0.22
C PRO A 213 -2.90 -13.81 -0.84
N ASP A 214 -2.97 -13.91 -2.17
CA ASP A 214 -4.05 -14.63 -2.87
C ASP A 214 -3.92 -16.16 -2.76
N LEU A 215 -2.75 -16.66 -2.34
CA LEU A 215 -2.50 -18.08 -2.10
C LEU A 215 -2.84 -18.53 -0.68
N ILE A 216 -3.08 -17.58 0.24
CA ILE A 216 -3.37 -17.85 1.64
C ILE A 216 -4.89 -17.99 1.82
N GLY A 217 -5.33 -19.21 2.10
CA GLY A 217 -6.72 -19.55 2.36
C GLY A 217 -7.03 -19.70 3.85
N PRO A 218 -8.31 -19.79 4.22
CA PRO A 218 -8.72 -20.00 5.60
C PRO A 218 -8.25 -21.34 6.17
N GLU A 219 -8.14 -22.36 5.33
CA GLU A 219 -7.64 -23.70 5.71
C GLU A 219 -6.11 -23.79 5.70
N THR A 220 -5.41 -22.74 5.22
CA THR A 220 -3.95 -22.74 5.19
C THR A 220 -3.43 -22.82 6.63
N THR A 221 -2.54 -23.77 6.86
CA THR A 221 -1.92 -24.01 8.17
C THR A 221 -0.65 -23.16 8.34
N PHE A 222 -0.39 -22.69 9.56
CA PHE A 222 0.83 -21.91 9.88
C PHE A 222 2.08 -22.79 9.79
N PHE A 223 2.04 -23.91 10.50
CA PHE A 223 3.15 -24.85 10.64
C PHE A 223 2.90 -26.08 9.77
N ARG A 224 3.97 -26.62 9.19
CA ARG A 224 3.92 -27.93 8.54
C ARG A 224 3.55 -28.95 9.61
N ILE A 225 2.41 -29.62 9.46
CA ILE A 225 2.06 -30.75 10.32
C ILE A 225 3.23 -31.74 10.23
N LYS A 226 3.99 -31.90 11.31
CA LYS A 226 4.95 -32.99 11.42
C LYS A 226 4.11 -34.26 11.28
N ALA A 227 4.18 -34.91 10.12
CA ALA A 227 3.63 -36.25 9.96
C ALA A 227 4.18 -37.08 11.12
N GLN A 228 3.30 -37.54 12.01
CA GLN A 228 3.67 -38.48 13.05
C GLN A 228 4.25 -39.70 12.33
N ALA A 229 5.56 -39.88 12.45
CA ALA A 229 6.21 -41.11 12.04
C ALA A 229 5.68 -42.22 12.96
N ALA A 230 4.92 -43.13 12.37
CA ALA A 230 4.54 -44.41 12.96
C ALA A 230 5.75 -45.35 13.03
#